data_AF-A0A4Z2E959-F1
#
_entry.id   AF-A0A4Z2E959-F1
#
_cell.length_a   1.000
_cell.length_b   1.000
_cell.length_c   1.000
_cell.angle_alpha   90.00
_cell.angle_beta   90.00
_cell.angle_gamma   90.00
#
_symmetry.space_group_name_H-M   'P 1'
#
loop_
_entity.id
_entity.type
_entity.pdbx_description
1 polymer ?
#
loop_
_entity_poly.entity_id
_entity_poly.type
_entity_poly.pdbx_seq_one_letter_code
_entity_poly.pdbx_strand_id
1 'polypeptide(L)'
;MEDQVKEATEMGITAMQLGVHDEVDITSGRCQLLFGSPESWLLNKKWRDMLGSDVFQANVMGIVVDEVHLTYKWGQAAKGQTPFRESFAKLGELRSLV
;
A
#
# COMPACT_ATOMS: atom_id res chain seq x y z
N MET A 1 3.74 9.73 -5.18
CA MET A 1 3.27 8.51 -5.85
C MET A 1 3.09 8.72 -7.35
N GLU A 2 2.40 9.77 -7.83
CA GLU A 2 2.30 10.03 -9.28
C GLU A 2 3.67 10.15 -9.97
N ASP A 3 4.58 10.94 -9.41
CA ASP A 3 5.97 11.05 -9.93
C ASP A 3 6.70 9.71 -9.93
N GLN A 4 6.53 8.89 -8.89
CA GLN A 4 7.14 7.56 -8.77
C GLN A 4 6.60 6.58 -9.83
N VAL A 5 5.29 6.63 -10.12
CA VAL A 5 4.68 5.82 -11.18
C VAL A 5 5.22 6.23 -12.54
N LYS A 6 5.31 7.54 -12.80
CA LYS A 6 5.86 8.08 -14.04
C LYS A 6 7.32 7.64 -14.23
N GLU A 7 8.16 7.84 -13.23
CA GLU A 7 9.59 7.50 -13.29
C GLU A 7 9.81 6.00 -13.50
N ALA A 8 9.08 5.14 -12.78
CA ALA A 8 9.14 3.69 -12.97
C ALA A 8 8.73 3.28 -14.41
N THR A 9 7.67 3.91 -14.92
CA THR A 9 7.19 3.66 -16.30
C THR A 9 8.22 4.09 -17.34
N GLU A 10 8.89 5.23 -17.14
CA GLU A 10 9.99 5.70 -17.99
C GLU A 10 11.19 4.74 -17.99
N MET A 11 11.40 3.98 -16.90
CA MET A 11 12.39 2.91 -16.83
C MET A 11 11.91 1.57 -17.40
N GLY A 12 10.69 1.50 -17.96
CA GLY A 12 10.10 0.27 -18.50
C GLY A 12 9.55 -0.68 -17.44
N ILE A 13 9.35 -0.19 -16.21
CA ILE A 13 8.73 -0.96 -15.11
C ILE A 13 7.23 -0.65 -15.11
N THR A 14 6.41 -1.70 -15.12
CA THR A 14 4.95 -1.54 -15.00
C THR A 14 4.57 -1.10 -13.58
N ALA A 15 4.09 0.13 -13.44
CA ALA A 15 3.73 0.74 -12.17
C ALA A 15 2.26 1.19 -12.15
N MET A 16 1.58 0.99 -11.03
CA MET A 16 0.19 1.39 -10.84
C MET A 16 -0.01 2.02 -9.46
N GLN A 17 -1.08 2.81 -9.31
CA GLN A 17 -1.46 3.44 -8.05
C GLN A 17 -2.93 3.15 -7.71
N LEU A 18 -3.18 2.72 -6.46
CA LEU A 18 -4.52 2.52 -5.93
C LEU A 18 -5.36 3.79 -6.01
N GLY A 19 -6.58 3.67 -6.51
CA GLY A 19 -7.53 4.79 -6.65
C GLY A 19 -7.25 5.72 -7.84
N VAL A 20 -6.23 5.43 -8.64
CA VAL A 20 -5.91 6.14 -9.89
C VAL A 20 -6.05 5.22 -11.10
N HIS A 21 -5.47 4.03 -11.02
CA HIS A 21 -5.52 3.03 -12.09
C HIS A 21 -6.72 2.10 -11.95
N ASP A 22 -7.08 1.43 -13.05
CA ASP A 22 -8.23 0.54 -13.12
C ASP A 22 -8.10 -0.64 -12.13
N GLU A 23 -9.20 -0.95 -11.45
CA GLU A 23 -9.22 -1.96 -10.39
C GLU A 23 -9.07 -3.39 -10.93
N VAL A 24 -9.55 -3.65 -12.15
CA VAL A 24 -9.42 -4.94 -12.83
C VAL A 24 -7.95 -5.18 -13.19
N ASP A 25 -7.26 -4.15 -13.66
CA ASP A 25 -5.82 -4.22 -13.96
C ASP A 25 -5.01 -4.52 -12.69
N ILE A 26 -5.28 -3.78 -11.60
CA ILE A 26 -4.62 -3.96 -10.31
C ILE A 26 -4.86 -5.38 -9.75
N THR A 27 -6.12 -5.82 -9.69
CA THR A 27 -6.48 -7.13 -9.11
C THR A 27 -5.99 -8.30 -9.95
N SER A 28 -5.78 -8.09 -11.26
CA SER A 28 -5.15 -9.10 -12.14
C SER A 28 -3.64 -9.25 -11.93
N GLY A 29 -3.00 -8.43 -11.09
CA GLY A 29 -1.57 -8.52 -10.80
C GLY A 29 -0.68 -8.10 -11.97
N ARG A 30 -1.21 -7.36 -12.95
CA ARG A 30 -0.47 -6.91 -14.15
C ARG A 30 0.38 -5.65 -13.89
N CYS A 31 1.09 -5.62 -12.77
CA CYS A 31 2.08 -4.58 -12.46
C CYS A 31 3.22 -5.14 -11.62
N GLN A 32 4.40 -4.55 -11.77
CA GLN A 32 5.59 -4.88 -10.97
C GLN A 32 5.66 -4.01 -9.70
N LEU A 33 5.18 -2.77 -9.77
CA LEU A 33 5.11 -1.85 -8.64
C LEU A 33 3.67 -1.38 -8.44
N LEU A 34 3.18 -1.54 -7.21
CA LEU A 34 1.86 -1.07 -6.82
C LEU A 34 1.97 -0.10 -5.66
N PHE A 35 1.64 1.16 -5.94
CA PHE A 35 1.69 2.25 -4.98
C PHE A 35 0.33 2.46 -4.32
N GLY A 36 0.33 2.77 -3.03
CA GLY A 36 -0.86 3.16 -2.30
C GLY A 36 -0.50 3.82 -1.00
N SER A 37 -1.36 4.75 -0.55
CA SER A 37 -1.20 5.27 0.80
C SER A 37 -1.56 4.19 1.81
N PRO A 38 -1.07 4.26 3.05
CA PRO A 38 -1.38 3.19 3.99
C PRO A 38 -2.84 3.23 4.46
N GLU A 39 -3.57 4.34 4.32
CA GLU A 39 -5.05 4.33 4.39
C GLU A 39 -5.63 3.40 3.34
N SER A 40 -5.17 3.50 2.09
CA SER A 40 -5.67 2.66 1.00
C SER A 40 -5.44 1.20 1.31
N TRP A 41 -4.29 0.83 1.86
CA TRP A 41 -3.98 -0.57 2.20
C TRP A 41 -4.74 -1.09 3.43
N LEU A 42 -4.88 -0.27 4.47
CA LEU A 42 -5.29 -0.73 5.80
C LEU A 42 -6.78 -0.49 6.09
N LEU A 43 -7.36 0.60 5.55
CA LEU A 43 -8.75 0.98 5.78
C LEU A 43 -9.68 0.56 4.64
N ASN A 44 -9.15 0.24 3.46
CA ASN A 44 -9.96 -0.25 2.35
C ASN A 44 -9.98 -1.79 2.33
N LYS A 45 -11.13 -2.36 2.70
CA LYS A 45 -11.32 -3.82 2.74
C LYS A 45 -10.98 -4.49 1.40
N LYS A 46 -11.32 -3.87 0.27
CA LYS A 46 -11.07 -4.44 -1.06
C LYS A 46 -9.58 -4.67 -1.31
N TRP A 47 -8.75 -3.68 -1.01
CA TRP A 47 -7.31 -3.79 -1.22
C TRP A 47 -6.65 -4.75 -0.25
N ARG A 48 -7.19 -4.83 0.98
CA ARG A 48 -6.77 -5.85 1.95
C ARG A 48 -7.12 -7.27 1.50
N ASP A 49 -8.34 -7.49 1.02
CA ASP A 49 -8.77 -8.79 0.50
C ASP A 49 -7.96 -9.18 -0.76
N MET A 50 -7.63 -8.20 -1.60
CA MET A 50 -6.76 -8.39 -2.77
C MET A 50 -5.35 -8.86 -2.37
N LEU A 51 -4.74 -8.27 -1.33
CA LEU A 51 -3.44 -8.75 -0.83
C LEU A 51 -3.49 -10.21 -0.40
N GLY A 52 -4.60 -10.65 0.19
CA GLY A 52 -4.83 -12.04 0.58
C GLY A 52 -5.25 -12.99 -0.55
N SER A 53 -5.37 -12.50 -1.79
CA SER A 53 -5.75 -13.33 -2.94
C SER A 53 -4.60 -14.22 -3.42
N ASP A 54 -4.93 -15.37 -4.02
CA ASP A 54 -3.92 -16.30 -4.57
C ASP A 54 -2.96 -15.62 -5.55
N VAL A 55 -3.46 -14.66 -6.34
CA VAL A 55 -2.65 -13.88 -7.29
C VAL A 55 -1.58 -13.09 -6.56
N PHE A 56 -1.92 -12.38 -5.48
CA PHE A 56 -0.94 -11.56 -4.76
C PHE A 56 -0.08 -12.40 -3.81
N GLN A 57 -0.64 -13.40 -3.13
CA GLN A 57 0.13 -14.33 -2.30
C GLN A 57 1.24 -15.05 -3.08
N ALA A 58 1.00 -15.39 -4.35
CA ALA A 58 1.98 -16.08 -5.17
C ALA A 58 3.03 -15.16 -5.83
N ASN A 59 2.74 -13.87 -5.99
CA ASN A 59 3.55 -12.96 -6.82
C ASN A 59 4.17 -11.78 -6.06
N VAL A 60 3.69 -11.44 -4.85
CA VAL A 60 4.28 -10.33 -4.08
C VAL A 60 5.63 -10.74 -3.53
N MET A 61 6.69 -10.07 -3.99
CA MET A 61 8.06 -10.30 -3.55
C MET A 61 8.42 -9.56 -2.27
N GLY A 62 7.72 -8.47 -1.96
CA GLY A 62 7.98 -7.67 -0.76
C GLY A 62 7.16 -6.38 -0.71
N ILE A 63 7.18 -5.76 0.47
CA ILE A 63 6.53 -4.48 0.74
C ILE A 63 7.60 -3.47 1.13
N VAL A 64 7.61 -2.33 0.44
CA VAL A 64 8.49 -1.20 0.74
C VAL A 64 7.65 -0.09 1.37
N VAL A 65 8.09 0.41 2.51
CA VAL A 65 7.43 1.53 3.21
C VAL A 65 8.30 2.77 3.07
N ASP A 66 7.82 3.71 2.26
CA ASP A 66 8.42 5.04 2.16
C ASP A 66 8.14 5.86 3.42
N GLU A 67 9.01 6.80 3.73
CA GLU A 67 8.90 7.68 4.90
C GLU A 67 8.75 6.93 6.24
N VAL A 68 9.42 5.78 6.38
CA VAL A 68 9.37 4.95 7.60
C VAL A 68 9.71 5.73 8.87
N HIS A 69 10.50 6.81 8.75
CA HIS A 69 10.83 7.67 9.87
C HIS A 69 9.61 8.43 10.44
N LEU A 70 8.49 8.52 9.72
CA LEU A 70 7.25 9.13 10.20
C LEU A 70 6.37 8.16 11.02
N THR A 71 6.76 6.88 11.11
CA THR A 71 6.01 5.82 11.82
C THR A 71 5.69 6.14 13.28
N TYR A 72 6.58 6.82 14.01
CA TYR A 72 6.33 7.18 15.41
C TYR A 72 5.19 8.21 15.59
N LYS A 73 4.95 9.08 14.59
CA LYS A 73 3.83 10.02 14.59
C LYS A 73 2.49 9.35 14.28
N TRP A 74 2.52 8.09 13.84
CA TRP A 74 1.32 7.38 13.39
C TRP A 74 0.55 6.70 14.54
N GLY A 75 1.22 6.43 15.67
CA GLY A 75 0.60 5.83 16.87
C GLY A 75 0.38 6.78 18.05
N GLN A 76 0.90 8.01 18.00
CA GLN A 76 0.78 8.98 19.10
C GLN A 76 -0.06 10.18 18.71
N ALA A 77 -1.17 10.38 19.42
CA ALA A 77 -1.91 11.63 19.39
C ALA A 77 -1.39 12.58 20.47
N ALA A 78 -1.38 13.89 20.19
CA ALA A 78 -1.27 14.88 21.26
C ALA A 78 -2.45 14.72 22.23
N LYS A 79 -2.24 15.03 23.53
CA LYS A 79 -3.25 14.90 24.59
C LYS A 79 -4.57 15.57 24.17
N GLY A 80 -5.62 14.79 23.94
CA GLY A 80 -6.95 15.27 23.53
C GLY A 80 -7.25 15.22 22.02
N GLN A 81 -6.36 14.69 21.19
CA GLN A 81 -6.65 14.38 19.78
C GLN A 81 -6.71 12.86 19.55
N THR A 82 -7.46 12.43 18.54
CA THR A 82 -7.40 11.05 18.02
C THR A 82 -6.08 10.87 17.28
N PRO A 83 -5.37 9.72 17.44
CA PRO A 83 -4.16 9.46 16.68
C PRO A 83 -4.46 9.61 15.20
N PHE A 84 -3.58 10.30 14.47
CA PHE A 84 -3.86 10.72 13.10
C PHE A 84 -4.28 9.52 12.23
N ARG A 85 -3.72 8.32 12.45
CA ARG A 85 -3.99 7.13 11.62
C ARG A 85 -3.85 5.81 12.40
N GLU A 86 -4.88 5.41 13.15
CA GLU A 86 -4.99 4.11 13.85
C GLU A 86 -4.69 2.90 12.94
N SER A 87 -4.92 3.05 11.63
CA SER A 87 -4.57 2.10 10.56
C SER A 87 -3.12 1.62 10.64
N PHE A 88 -2.17 2.47 11.00
CA PHE A 88 -0.74 2.17 10.87
C PHE A 88 -0.14 1.40 12.05
N ALA A 89 -0.81 1.38 13.20
CA ALA A 89 -0.48 0.44 14.26
C ALA A 89 -0.60 -1.02 13.78
N LYS A 90 -1.33 -1.23 12.67
CA LYS A 90 -1.56 -2.51 12.01
C LYS A 90 -0.63 -2.77 10.82
N LEU A 91 0.44 -2.00 10.63
CA LEU A 91 1.47 -2.33 9.61
C LEU A 91 2.03 -3.75 9.79
N GLY A 92 2.10 -4.25 11.02
CA GLY A 92 2.44 -5.66 11.30
C GLY A 92 1.46 -6.67 10.69
N GLU A 93 0.20 -6.28 10.47
CA GLU A 93 -0.78 -7.12 9.76
C GLU A 93 -0.45 -7.25 8.28
N LEU A 94 0.19 -6.26 7.63
CA LEU A 94 0.65 -6.44 6.24
C LEU A 94 1.67 -7.58 6.16
N ARG A 95 2.57 -7.72 7.15
CA ARG A 95 3.50 -8.86 7.24
C ARG A 95 2.82 -10.21 7.54
N SER A 96 1.56 -10.20 7.96
CA SER A 96 0.77 -11.44 8.12
C SER A 96 0.01 -11.80 6.85
N LEU A 97 -0.04 -10.89 5.88
CA LEU A 97 -0.76 -10.99 4.62
C LEU A 97 0.18 -11.24 3.44
N VAL A 98 1.48 -11.45 3.64
CA VAL A 98 2.47 -11.83 2.61
C VAL A 98 3.54 -12.71 3.23
#